data_AF-D9N366-F1
#
_entry.id   AF-D9N366-F1
#
_cell.length_a   1.000
_cell.length_b   1.000
_cell.length_c   1.000
_cell.angle_alpha   90.00
_cell.angle_beta   90.00
_cell.angle_gamma   90.00
#
_symmetry.space_group_name_H-M   'P 1'
#
loop_
_entity.id
_entity.type
_entity.pdbx_description
1 polymer ?
#
loop_
_entity_poly.entity_id
_entity_poly.type
_entity_poly.pdbx_seq_one_letter_code
_entity_poly.pdbx_strand_id
1 'polypeptide(L)'
;MVLLKKQFLAGIVLVSSLTIAGCSFSIGGNSDDTKSSNSDSKSESTSNKSNRDSNNEQSGDTKDNGNESGIKDESNITEQQSIAMAMLEPSLESDIVTGDELLSGKYTRTSGAGERQEQQVDTLELSESPELNKMKNKPDGMKFYGLSESKGSYATIIGVNKEEVVYIMTQSAIFDFNEVKNSETSKTLNISDLYSKYKDNRKVANIANKIEYGDPMPSNNEDTSNVDTNSNEYYAKVWLTALPSYRDSGDSEMDAELEHQNIEGDLLNPYNEENTVKYPKGVQRLAGTPTAAGQVVYKNNGDGTISIYDVPSHFHDERWLEDDDYSQRKSEDIINNPKVVKLYNASNDEIEQTVEMFDGSNSNDDSDSEDSSEKVTRENVIDKVESYEGSTLDTDTYTYKEPEKTDDGKWGFSFEDKEGNLAGSYIIDDDGEVTEYDEDGDKVGSGY
;
A
#
# COMPACT_ATOMS: atom_id res chain seq x y z
N MET A 1 16.96 -51.67 -3.81
CA MET A 1 16.81 -51.93 -5.25
C MET A 1 15.40 -51.53 -5.67
N VAL A 2 15.20 -50.25 -6.03
CA VAL A 2 14.17 -49.75 -6.97
C VAL A 2 14.78 -48.49 -7.60
N LEU A 3 14.70 -48.40 -8.93
CA LEU A 3 15.49 -47.51 -9.78
C LEU A 3 15.10 -46.01 -9.68
N LEU A 4 16.10 -45.14 -9.54
CA LEU A 4 16.05 -43.74 -9.94
C LEU A 4 16.10 -43.62 -11.48
N LYS A 5 15.18 -42.85 -12.07
CA LYS A 5 15.34 -42.27 -13.41
C LYS A 5 15.53 -40.76 -13.25
N LYS A 6 16.75 -40.28 -13.55
CA LYS A 6 17.06 -38.86 -13.78
C LYS A 6 16.48 -38.43 -15.12
N GLN A 7 15.78 -37.30 -15.16
CA GLN A 7 15.53 -36.52 -16.37
C GLN A 7 15.93 -35.08 -16.06
N PHE A 8 16.98 -34.65 -16.76
CA PHE A 8 17.43 -33.27 -16.88
C PHE A 8 16.47 -32.52 -17.79
N LEU A 9 16.00 -31.34 -17.41
CA LEU A 9 15.52 -30.32 -18.34
C LEU A 9 16.03 -28.96 -17.88
N ALA A 10 16.95 -28.42 -18.68
CA ALA A 10 17.48 -27.08 -18.57
C ALA A 10 16.40 -26.07 -19.02
N GLY A 11 16.09 -25.10 -18.16
CA GLY A 11 15.28 -23.93 -18.46
C GLY A 11 16.16 -22.68 -18.35
N ILE A 12 16.20 -21.91 -19.42
CA ILE A 12 17.12 -20.82 -19.73
C ILE A 12 16.92 -19.62 -18.79
N VAL A 13 17.99 -19.19 -18.12
CA VAL A 13 18.09 -17.87 -17.48
C VAL A 13 18.34 -16.83 -18.57
N LEU A 14 17.34 -16.01 -18.86
CA LEU A 14 17.50 -14.81 -19.68
C LEU A 14 17.96 -13.66 -18.77
N VAL A 15 19.28 -13.50 -18.68
CA VAL A 15 19.92 -12.30 -18.16
C VAL A 15 19.79 -11.21 -19.22
N SER A 16 18.88 -10.26 -19.03
CA SER A 16 18.77 -9.05 -19.86
C SER A 16 19.75 -8.00 -19.35
N SER A 17 20.99 -8.07 -19.81
CA SER A 17 21.98 -6.99 -19.65
C SER A 17 21.67 -5.85 -20.61
N LEU A 18 21.10 -4.76 -20.11
CA LEU A 18 21.09 -3.47 -20.80
C LEU A 18 22.45 -2.80 -20.58
N THR A 19 23.32 -2.93 -21.56
CA THR A 19 24.57 -2.16 -21.64
C THR A 19 24.25 -0.71 -21.96
N ILE A 20 24.66 0.17 -21.05
CA ILE A 20 24.84 1.60 -21.29
C ILE A 20 25.98 1.78 -22.30
N ALA A 21 25.68 2.41 -23.44
CA ALA A 21 26.67 3.05 -24.29
C ALA A 21 26.09 4.37 -24.78
N GLY A 22 26.76 5.46 -24.41
CA GLY A 22 26.29 6.83 -24.58
C GLY A 22 26.52 7.46 -25.95
N CYS A 23 25.80 8.57 -26.11
CA CYS A 23 26.10 9.80 -26.86
C CYS A 23 26.33 9.74 -28.38
N SER A 24 25.44 10.41 -29.13
CA SER A 24 25.83 11.60 -29.90
C SER A 24 24.61 12.43 -30.37
N PHE A 25 24.74 13.75 -30.23
CA PHE A 25 23.82 14.81 -30.69
C PHE A 25 23.96 15.10 -32.19
N SER A 26 22.85 15.44 -32.86
CA SER A 26 22.64 16.51 -33.90
C SER A 26 21.31 16.22 -34.64
N ILE A 27 20.24 17.01 -34.53
CA ILE A 27 19.90 18.33 -35.10
C ILE A 27 19.69 18.39 -36.63
N GLY A 28 18.43 18.67 -37.04
CA GLY A 28 18.09 19.47 -38.23
C GLY A 28 17.59 18.78 -39.51
N GLY A 29 16.36 19.13 -39.94
CA GLY A 29 16.13 19.61 -41.32
C GLY A 29 15.30 18.78 -42.31
N ASN A 30 13.99 19.07 -42.34
CA ASN A 30 13.07 19.31 -43.48
C ASN A 30 13.18 18.63 -44.88
N SER A 31 11.98 18.33 -45.40
CA SER A 31 11.46 18.40 -46.80
C SER A 31 11.62 17.25 -47.83
N ASP A 32 10.44 16.78 -48.24
CA ASP A 32 9.87 16.53 -49.58
C ASP A 32 10.37 15.43 -50.56
N ASP A 33 9.37 14.59 -50.88
CA ASP A 33 8.89 14.16 -52.20
C ASP A 33 9.51 13.00 -53.01
N THR A 34 8.55 12.21 -53.52
CA THR A 34 8.46 11.46 -54.79
C THR A 34 8.82 9.96 -54.89
N LYS A 35 7.73 9.18 -55.08
CA LYS A 35 7.46 8.18 -56.16
C LYS A 35 8.39 6.98 -56.44
N SER A 36 7.73 5.82 -56.35
CA SER A 36 7.51 4.83 -57.43
C SER A 36 8.34 3.53 -57.47
N SER A 37 7.60 2.45 -57.21
CA SER A 37 7.43 1.21 -57.99
C SER A 37 8.52 0.14 -58.10
N ASN A 38 8.10 -1.05 -57.65
CA ASN A 38 8.21 -2.40 -58.22
C ASN A 38 9.58 -3.09 -58.37
N SER A 39 9.67 -4.29 -57.77
CA SER A 39 9.80 -5.54 -58.54
C SER A 39 9.47 -6.78 -57.69
N ASP A 40 8.76 -7.70 -58.34
CA ASP A 40 8.21 -8.97 -57.88
C ASP A 40 9.23 -10.07 -57.52
N SER A 41 8.77 -11.06 -56.72
CA SER A 41 9.04 -12.48 -56.98
C SER A 41 8.02 -13.43 -56.30
N LYS A 42 7.00 -13.83 -57.08
CA LYS A 42 6.40 -15.19 -57.30
C LYS A 42 6.77 -16.33 -56.31
N SER A 43 5.80 -17.05 -55.70
CA SER A 43 5.02 -18.22 -56.21
C SER A 43 5.42 -19.52 -55.46
N GLU A 44 4.57 -20.46 -55.04
CA GLU A 44 3.57 -21.21 -55.83
C GLU A 44 2.66 -22.11 -54.95
N SER A 45 1.48 -22.47 -55.52
CA SER A 45 0.77 -23.77 -55.43
C SER A 45 -0.02 -24.11 -54.13
N THR A 46 -1.24 -24.69 -54.12
CA THR A 46 -2.08 -25.33 -55.15
C THR A 46 -3.56 -25.33 -54.72
N SER A 47 -4.43 -25.32 -55.72
CA SER A 47 -5.89 -25.47 -55.73
C SER A 47 -6.45 -26.77 -55.13
N ASN A 48 -7.69 -26.73 -54.64
CA ASN A 48 -8.72 -27.66 -55.11
C ASN A 48 -10.15 -27.10 -54.99
N LYS A 49 -10.95 -27.44 -56.01
CA LYS A 49 -12.25 -26.89 -56.38
C LYS A 49 -13.27 -28.03 -56.33
N SER A 50 -14.47 -27.81 -55.82
CA SER A 50 -15.65 -28.58 -56.24
C SER A 50 -16.93 -27.75 -56.12
N ASN A 51 -17.58 -27.61 -57.28
CA ASN A 51 -18.87 -26.98 -57.55
C ASN A 51 -20.05 -27.77 -56.97
N ARG A 52 -21.18 -27.12 -56.66
CA ARG A 52 -22.37 -26.97 -57.54
C ARG A 52 -23.61 -26.46 -56.80
N ASP A 53 -24.24 -25.44 -57.41
CA ASP A 53 -25.66 -25.28 -57.77
C ASP A 53 -26.76 -25.55 -56.72
N SER A 54 -27.85 -24.79 -56.54
CA SER A 54 -28.42 -23.57 -57.15
C SER A 54 -29.75 -23.23 -56.45
N ASN A 55 -30.11 -21.94 -56.45
CA ASN A 55 -31.47 -21.32 -56.41
C ASN A 55 -32.30 -21.45 -55.10
N ASN A 56 -33.13 -20.49 -54.66
CA ASN A 56 -33.72 -19.32 -55.31
C ASN A 56 -34.14 -18.26 -54.25
N GLU A 57 -34.05 -16.98 -54.64
CA GLU A 57 -34.83 -15.79 -54.26
C GLU A 57 -35.48 -15.66 -52.86
N GLN A 58 -35.20 -14.54 -52.16
CA GLN A 58 -36.13 -13.41 -52.11
C GLN A 58 -35.46 -12.13 -51.57
N SER A 59 -35.72 -11.03 -52.27
CA SER A 59 -35.29 -9.67 -51.99
C SER A 59 -35.76 -9.12 -50.64
N GLY A 60 -34.92 -8.32 -49.98
CA GLY A 60 -35.30 -7.49 -48.85
C GLY A 60 -34.16 -6.56 -48.43
N ASP A 61 -34.10 -5.41 -49.07
CA ASP A 61 -33.58 -4.12 -48.57
C ASP A 61 -32.78 -4.20 -47.25
N THR A 62 -31.44 -4.32 -47.35
CA THR A 62 -30.57 -4.13 -46.20
C THR A 62 -30.52 -2.64 -45.90
N LYS A 63 -31.41 -2.19 -45.01
CA LYS A 63 -31.19 -0.96 -44.26
C LYS A 63 -29.93 -1.13 -43.45
N ASP A 64 -28.94 -0.35 -43.83
CA ASP A 64 -27.79 0.03 -43.03
C ASP A 64 -28.30 0.51 -41.66
N ASN A 65 -28.31 -0.38 -40.67
CA ASN A 65 -28.60 -0.02 -39.28
C ASN A 65 -27.32 0.59 -38.72
N GLY A 66 -27.16 1.89 -38.99
CA GLY A 66 -26.23 2.71 -38.25
C GLY A 66 -26.47 2.54 -36.75
N ASN A 67 -25.40 2.21 -36.03
CA ASN A 67 -25.34 2.24 -34.57
C ASN A 67 -25.93 3.56 -34.06
N GLU A 68 -27.14 3.50 -33.53
CA GLU A 68 -27.79 4.63 -32.87
C GLU A 68 -27.14 4.78 -31.47
N SER A 69 -25.98 5.43 -31.46
CA SER A 69 -25.04 5.56 -30.33
C SER A 69 -25.44 6.63 -29.28
N GLY A 70 -26.63 7.21 -29.36
CA GLY A 70 -27.08 8.30 -28.46
C GLY A 70 -27.84 7.78 -27.24
N ILE A 71 -27.68 8.44 -26.09
CA ILE A 71 -28.46 8.13 -24.87
C ILE A 71 -29.86 8.72 -25.05
N LYS A 72 -30.87 7.85 -25.19
CA LYS A 72 -32.22 8.21 -25.64
C LYS A 72 -33.12 8.84 -24.56
N ASP A 73 -32.76 8.72 -23.28
CA ASP A 73 -33.55 9.22 -22.16
C ASP A 73 -32.66 9.50 -20.94
N GLU A 74 -32.82 10.68 -20.34
CA GLU A 74 -32.08 11.12 -19.15
C GLU A 74 -32.38 10.24 -17.93
N SER A 75 -33.60 9.68 -17.82
CA SER A 75 -33.97 8.84 -16.68
C SER A 75 -33.35 7.44 -16.71
N ASN A 76 -32.69 7.05 -17.80
CA ASN A 76 -32.12 5.72 -18.02
C ASN A 76 -30.58 5.72 -18.16
N ILE A 77 -29.92 6.80 -17.75
CA ILE A 77 -28.45 6.88 -17.75
C ILE A 77 -27.89 5.88 -16.72
N THR A 78 -26.97 5.02 -17.14
CA THR A 78 -26.28 4.08 -16.23
C THR A 78 -25.18 4.79 -15.44
N GLU A 79 -24.73 4.20 -14.32
CA GLU A 79 -23.61 4.73 -13.53
C GLU A 79 -22.35 4.92 -14.40
N GLN A 80 -22.00 3.93 -15.25
CA GLN A 80 -20.86 4.05 -16.17
C GLN A 80 -21.05 5.16 -17.21
N GLN A 81 -22.27 5.40 -17.70
CA GLN A 81 -22.54 6.49 -18.63
C GLN A 81 -22.40 7.85 -17.95
N SER A 82 -22.88 8.00 -16.71
CA SER A 82 -22.68 9.21 -15.91
C SER A 82 -21.19 9.49 -15.70
N ILE A 83 -20.42 8.47 -15.31
CA ILE A 83 -18.97 8.57 -15.12
C ILE A 83 -18.26 8.90 -16.45
N ALA A 84 -18.61 8.21 -17.53
CA ALA A 84 -18.03 8.44 -18.86
C ALA A 84 -18.26 9.86 -19.38
N MET A 85 -19.45 10.44 -19.12
CA MET A 85 -19.71 11.84 -19.44
C MET A 85 -18.88 12.78 -18.58
N ALA A 86 -18.73 12.50 -17.28
CA ALA A 86 -17.89 13.29 -16.39
C ALA A 86 -16.41 13.26 -16.81
N MET A 87 -15.89 12.11 -17.25
CA MET A 87 -14.50 11.96 -17.76
C MET A 87 -14.19 12.77 -19.03
N LEU A 88 -15.22 13.34 -19.69
CA LEU A 88 -15.07 14.24 -20.82
C LEU A 88 -15.03 15.72 -20.40
N GLU A 89 -15.24 16.04 -19.13
CA GLU A 89 -15.19 17.42 -18.64
C GLU A 89 -13.75 17.96 -18.61
N PRO A 90 -13.48 19.09 -19.30
CA PRO A 90 -12.16 19.72 -19.27
C PRO A 90 -11.71 20.13 -17.87
N SER A 91 -12.67 20.43 -16.97
CA SER A 91 -12.35 20.81 -15.59
C SER A 91 -11.72 19.69 -14.76
N LEU A 92 -11.75 18.45 -15.24
CA LEU A 92 -11.14 17.29 -14.58
C LEU A 92 -9.82 16.86 -15.24
N GLU A 93 -9.40 17.50 -16.34
CA GLU A 93 -8.28 17.04 -17.16
C GLU A 93 -6.94 16.94 -16.39
N SER A 94 -6.71 17.82 -15.42
CA SER A 94 -5.52 17.77 -14.57
C SER A 94 -5.57 16.70 -13.48
N ASP A 95 -6.78 16.25 -13.11
CA ASP A 95 -7.00 15.59 -11.82
C ASP A 95 -7.24 14.08 -11.97
N ILE A 96 -7.79 13.63 -13.09
CA ILE A 96 -8.20 12.23 -13.30
C ILE A 96 -7.78 11.69 -14.66
N VAL A 97 -7.74 10.37 -14.82
CA VAL A 97 -7.67 9.74 -16.14
C VAL A 97 -8.90 10.16 -16.95
N THR A 98 -8.69 10.85 -18.07
CA THR A 98 -9.77 11.35 -18.92
C THR A 98 -10.33 10.26 -19.82
N GLY A 99 -11.51 10.50 -20.39
CA GLY A 99 -12.11 9.59 -21.35
C GLY A 99 -11.24 9.38 -22.60
N ASP A 100 -10.54 10.42 -23.04
CA ASP A 100 -9.65 10.34 -24.20
C ASP A 100 -8.38 9.55 -23.91
N GLU A 101 -7.82 9.67 -22.71
CA GLU A 101 -6.69 8.87 -22.27
C GLU A 101 -7.05 7.40 -22.13
N LEU A 102 -8.19 7.09 -21.48
CA LEU A 102 -8.70 5.72 -21.34
C LEU A 102 -8.94 5.06 -22.70
N LEU A 103 -9.51 5.78 -23.67
CA LEU A 103 -9.69 5.27 -25.03
C LEU A 103 -8.36 5.07 -25.77
N SER A 104 -7.35 5.92 -25.50
CA SER A 104 -6.03 5.83 -26.12
C SER A 104 -5.16 4.71 -25.57
N GLY A 105 -5.54 4.14 -24.42
CA GLY A 105 -4.81 3.07 -23.75
C GLY A 105 -3.73 3.55 -22.77
N LYS A 106 -3.60 4.87 -22.58
CA LYS A 106 -2.50 5.45 -21.80
C LYS A 106 -2.84 6.81 -21.22
N TYR A 107 -2.23 7.14 -20.10
CA TYR A 107 -2.38 8.44 -19.44
C TYR A 107 -1.03 8.91 -18.88
N THR A 108 -0.93 10.22 -18.60
CA THR A 108 0.26 10.75 -17.91
C THR A 108 -0.03 10.91 -16.43
N ARG A 109 0.75 10.22 -15.59
CA ARG A 109 0.80 10.44 -14.15
C ARG A 109 1.88 11.47 -13.84
N THR A 110 1.54 12.44 -12.99
CA THR A 110 2.49 13.42 -12.46
C THR A 110 2.75 13.08 -11.00
N SER A 111 4.00 12.76 -10.63
CA SER A 111 4.34 12.56 -9.22
C SER A 111 4.28 13.90 -8.45
N GLY A 112 4.24 13.85 -7.12
CA GLY A 112 4.34 15.03 -6.27
C GLY A 112 5.57 15.90 -6.56
N ALA A 113 6.66 15.31 -7.06
CA ALA A 113 7.89 15.99 -7.49
C ALA A 113 7.80 16.62 -8.91
N GLY A 114 6.63 16.56 -9.55
CA GLY A 114 6.38 17.11 -10.88
C GLY A 114 6.87 16.24 -12.04
N GLU A 115 7.39 15.04 -11.77
CA GLU A 115 7.84 14.13 -12.82
C GLU A 115 6.65 13.53 -13.56
N ARG A 116 6.72 13.52 -14.89
CA ARG A 116 5.65 13.01 -15.76
C ARG A 116 6.03 11.64 -16.28
N GLN A 117 5.22 10.64 -15.94
CA GLN A 117 5.40 9.25 -16.39
C GLN A 117 4.17 8.78 -17.17
N GLU A 118 4.39 8.12 -18.30
CA GLU A 118 3.32 7.50 -19.08
C GLU A 118 2.94 6.15 -18.48
N GLN A 119 1.66 5.95 -18.22
CA GLN A 119 1.09 4.72 -17.66
C GLN A 119 0.14 4.09 -18.69
N GLN A 120 0.12 2.76 -18.74
CA GLN A 120 -0.85 2.02 -19.56
C GLN A 120 -2.17 1.89 -18.79
N VAL A 121 -3.28 1.95 -19.50
CA VAL A 121 -4.63 1.73 -18.96
C VAL A 121 -5.49 1.09 -20.05
N ASP A 122 -6.11 -0.05 -19.77
CA ASP A 122 -7.07 -0.66 -20.72
C ASP A 122 -8.51 -0.48 -20.24
N THR A 123 -8.73 -0.67 -18.95
CA THR A 123 -10.03 -0.57 -18.28
C THR A 123 -9.87 0.35 -17.06
N LEU A 124 -10.90 1.11 -16.74
CA LEU A 124 -11.04 1.82 -15.48
C LEU A 124 -11.84 0.93 -14.53
N GLU A 125 -11.18 0.42 -13.50
CA GLU A 125 -11.81 -0.50 -12.56
C GLU A 125 -12.44 0.26 -11.38
N LEU A 126 -13.72 0.00 -11.11
CA LEU A 126 -14.48 0.57 -10.01
C LEU A 126 -14.58 -0.43 -8.86
N SER A 127 -13.77 -0.24 -7.82
CA SER A 127 -13.84 -1.08 -6.62
C SER A 127 -14.76 -0.43 -5.59
N GLU A 128 -15.97 -0.98 -5.42
CA GLU A 128 -16.94 -0.47 -4.44
C GLU A 128 -16.40 -0.62 -3.03
N SER A 129 -16.47 0.45 -2.21
CA SER A 129 -16.02 0.39 -0.82
C SER A 129 -17.19 0.43 0.16
N PRO A 130 -17.42 -0.65 0.93
CA PRO A 130 -18.42 -0.67 1.99
C PRO A 130 -18.20 0.42 3.04
N GLU A 131 -16.96 0.77 3.37
CA GLU A 131 -16.63 1.81 4.35
C GLU A 131 -16.85 3.22 3.79
N LEU A 132 -16.42 3.51 2.55
CA LEU A 132 -16.77 4.78 1.91
C LEU A 132 -18.29 4.92 1.74
N ASN A 133 -18.98 3.80 1.53
CA ASN A 133 -20.45 3.78 1.48
C ASN A 133 -21.11 4.04 2.84
N LYS A 134 -20.40 3.92 3.96
CA LYS A 134 -20.84 4.29 5.32
C LYS A 134 -20.48 5.74 5.69
N MET A 135 -19.82 6.49 4.80
CA MET A 135 -19.41 7.88 5.03
C MET A 135 -20.57 8.74 5.52
N LYS A 136 -20.34 9.52 6.59
CA LYS A 136 -21.34 10.44 7.15
C LYS A 136 -21.66 11.55 6.17
N ASN A 137 -22.91 12.04 6.21
CA ASN A 137 -23.37 13.19 5.42
C ASN A 137 -23.22 13.05 3.89
N LYS A 138 -23.01 11.84 3.36
CA LYS A 138 -23.00 11.61 1.93
C LYS A 138 -24.40 11.85 1.31
N PRO A 139 -24.48 12.26 0.02
CA PRO A 139 -25.75 12.43 -0.68
C PRO A 139 -26.56 11.13 -0.73
N ASP A 140 -27.89 11.27 -0.76
CA ASP A 140 -28.82 10.14 -0.80
C ASP A 140 -28.56 9.26 -2.03
N GLY A 141 -28.50 7.95 -1.81
CA GLY A 141 -28.27 6.96 -2.86
C GLY A 141 -26.88 7.00 -3.50
N MET A 142 -25.94 7.80 -2.99
CA MET A 142 -24.57 7.84 -3.51
C MET A 142 -23.78 6.60 -3.11
N LYS A 143 -23.18 5.99 -4.13
CA LYS A 143 -22.21 4.90 -4.00
C LYS A 143 -20.82 5.43 -4.28
N PHE A 144 -19.83 4.93 -3.54
CA PHE A 144 -18.43 5.31 -3.67
C PHE A 144 -17.57 4.13 -4.12
N TYR A 145 -16.68 4.44 -5.06
CA TYR A 145 -15.73 3.51 -5.68
C TYR A 145 -14.32 4.08 -5.58
N GLY A 146 -13.36 3.28 -5.17
CA GLY A 146 -11.95 3.59 -5.37
C GLY A 146 -11.49 3.18 -6.77
N LEU A 147 -10.55 3.93 -7.32
CA LEU A 147 -9.91 3.63 -8.60
C LEU A 147 -8.47 3.12 -8.39
N SER A 148 -8.06 2.17 -9.22
CA SER A 148 -6.65 1.76 -9.34
C SER A 148 -5.78 2.81 -10.02
N GLU A 149 -6.34 3.58 -10.96
CA GLU A 149 -5.62 4.61 -11.70
C GLU A 149 -5.69 5.98 -11.01
N SER A 150 -4.55 6.69 -11.00
CA SER A 150 -4.48 8.06 -10.50
C SER A 150 -3.47 8.88 -11.30
N LYS A 151 -3.85 10.12 -11.63
CA LYS A 151 -2.97 11.09 -12.28
C LYS A 151 -1.95 11.72 -11.36
N GLY A 152 -2.12 11.58 -10.06
CA GLY A 152 -1.28 12.22 -9.08
C GLY A 152 -0.80 11.30 -7.98
N SER A 153 -0.21 11.94 -6.99
CA SER A 153 0.19 11.37 -5.72
C SER A 153 -0.97 11.41 -4.71
N TYR A 154 -2.10 10.82 -5.11
CA TYR A 154 -3.33 10.74 -4.31
C TYR A 154 -4.17 9.54 -4.77
N ALA A 155 -5.00 9.01 -3.88
CA ALA A 155 -6.07 8.10 -4.23
C ALA A 155 -7.20 8.87 -4.94
N THR A 156 -7.79 8.26 -5.97
CA THR A 156 -8.95 8.81 -6.66
C THR A 156 -10.19 8.00 -6.28
N ILE A 157 -11.20 8.68 -5.76
CA ILE A 157 -12.49 8.10 -5.39
C ILE A 157 -13.58 8.73 -6.26
N ILE A 158 -14.49 7.91 -6.78
CA ILE A 158 -15.68 8.34 -7.51
C ILE A 158 -16.91 8.07 -6.66
N GLY A 159 -17.70 9.12 -6.38
CA GLY A 159 -19.07 8.97 -5.90
C GLY A 159 -20.06 9.19 -7.04
N VAL A 160 -21.09 8.36 -7.15
CA VAL A 160 -22.15 8.52 -8.16
C VAL A 160 -23.51 8.19 -7.58
N ASN A 161 -24.51 9.02 -7.90
CA ASN A 161 -25.93 8.73 -7.71
C ASN A 161 -26.72 9.13 -8.97
N LYS A 162 -28.03 9.41 -8.83
CA LYS A 162 -28.89 9.83 -9.94
C LYS A 162 -28.78 11.31 -10.31
N GLU A 163 -28.22 12.13 -9.43
CA GLU A 163 -28.20 13.59 -9.57
C GLU A 163 -26.80 14.11 -9.92
N GLU A 164 -25.75 13.49 -9.37
CA GLU A 164 -24.39 13.99 -9.50
C GLU A 164 -23.32 12.87 -9.51
N VAL A 165 -22.17 13.22 -10.08
CA VAL A 165 -20.91 12.49 -9.99
C VAL A 165 -19.93 13.37 -9.23
N VAL A 166 -19.23 12.81 -8.25
CA VAL A 166 -18.16 13.50 -7.52
C VAL A 166 -16.85 12.74 -7.69
N TYR A 167 -15.79 13.45 -8.04
CA TYR A 167 -14.42 12.96 -7.97
C TYR A 167 -13.76 13.53 -6.72
N ILE A 168 -13.07 12.70 -5.96
CA ILE A 168 -12.33 13.08 -4.76
C ILE A 168 -10.89 12.60 -4.89
N MET A 169 -9.94 13.49 -4.70
CA MET A 169 -8.51 13.24 -4.74
C MET A 169 -7.95 13.38 -3.32
N THR A 170 -7.60 12.28 -2.67
CA THR A 170 -7.22 12.30 -1.25
C THR A 170 -5.94 11.53 -0.95
N GLN A 171 -5.20 11.98 0.07
CA GLN A 171 -4.05 11.30 0.66
C GLN A 171 -4.36 10.74 2.07
N SER A 172 -5.60 10.89 2.53
CA SER A 172 -6.04 10.43 3.84
C SER A 172 -7.43 9.81 3.78
N ALA A 173 -7.75 8.95 4.74
CA ALA A 173 -9.08 8.39 4.89
C ALA A 173 -10.12 9.50 5.07
N ILE A 174 -11.31 9.29 4.51
CA ILE A 174 -12.44 10.22 4.57
C ILE A 174 -13.59 9.51 5.26
N PHE A 175 -14.06 10.06 6.37
CA PHE A 175 -15.16 9.48 7.15
C PHE A 175 -16.44 10.30 7.08
N ASP A 176 -16.35 11.55 6.64
CA ASP A 176 -17.47 12.49 6.51
C ASP A 176 -17.40 13.25 5.19
N PHE A 177 -18.46 13.19 4.39
CA PHE A 177 -18.52 13.84 3.09
C PHE A 177 -18.39 15.37 3.19
N ASN A 178 -18.75 15.96 4.34
CA ASN A 178 -18.57 17.39 4.57
C ASN A 178 -17.10 17.84 4.57
N GLU A 179 -16.16 16.92 4.85
CA GLU A 179 -14.72 17.19 4.80
C GLU A 179 -14.26 17.49 3.38
N VAL A 180 -14.93 16.92 2.38
CA VAL A 180 -14.50 16.99 0.98
C VAL A 180 -15.41 17.82 0.09
N LYS A 181 -16.73 17.87 0.30
CA LYS A 181 -17.72 18.39 -0.67
C LYS A 181 -17.52 19.81 -1.24
N ASN A 182 -16.73 20.65 -0.59
CA ASN A 182 -16.40 22.02 -1.02
C ASN A 182 -14.89 22.28 -1.04
N SER A 183 -14.09 21.23 -1.03
CA SER A 183 -12.64 21.30 -1.02
C SER A 183 -12.09 21.39 -2.45
N GLU A 184 -10.87 21.92 -2.60
CA GLU A 184 -10.15 21.90 -3.88
C GLU A 184 -9.85 20.46 -4.35
N THR A 185 -9.81 19.53 -3.40
CA THR A 185 -9.61 18.08 -3.58
C THR A 185 -10.86 17.34 -3.99
N SER A 186 -11.96 18.03 -4.33
CA SER A 186 -13.19 17.41 -4.84
C SER A 186 -13.75 18.18 -6.03
N LYS A 187 -14.40 17.46 -6.96
CA LYS A 187 -15.10 18.03 -8.11
C LYS A 187 -16.47 17.37 -8.24
N THR A 188 -17.53 18.13 -7.99
CA THR A 188 -18.91 17.68 -8.13
C THR A 188 -19.50 18.16 -9.45
N LEU A 189 -20.13 17.26 -10.19
CA LEU A 189 -20.72 17.50 -11.51
C LEU A 189 -22.17 17.01 -11.53
N ASN A 190 -23.08 17.87 -11.98
CA ASN A 190 -24.48 17.52 -12.10
C ASN A 190 -24.74 16.67 -13.36
N ILE A 191 -25.46 15.55 -13.21
CA ILE A 191 -25.71 14.59 -14.30
C ILE A 191 -26.61 15.20 -15.39
N SER A 192 -27.60 16.04 -15.05
CA SER A 192 -28.46 16.68 -16.05
C SER A 192 -27.67 17.63 -16.96
N ASP A 193 -26.70 18.36 -16.39
CA ASP A 193 -25.79 19.23 -17.14
C ASP A 193 -24.87 18.40 -18.06
N LEU A 194 -24.28 17.33 -17.52
CA LEU A 194 -23.45 16.40 -18.28
C LEU A 194 -24.23 15.75 -19.44
N TYR A 195 -25.46 15.29 -19.18
CA TYR A 195 -26.33 14.70 -20.17
C TYR A 195 -26.66 15.69 -21.30
N SER A 196 -27.04 16.91 -20.94
CA SER A 196 -27.33 17.97 -21.92
C SER A 196 -26.15 18.25 -22.85
N LYS A 197 -24.92 18.13 -22.32
CA LYS A 197 -23.67 18.39 -23.05
C LYS A 197 -23.20 17.19 -23.89
N TYR A 198 -23.38 15.95 -23.42
CA TYR A 198 -22.72 14.77 -24.00
C TYR A 198 -23.64 13.65 -24.48
N LYS A 199 -24.96 13.74 -24.35
CA LYS A 199 -25.90 12.68 -24.79
C LYS A 199 -25.70 12.19 -26.23
N ASP A 200 -25.23 13.06 -27.12
CA ASP A 200 -24.98 12.77 -28.54
C ASP A 200 -23.50 12.48 -28.85
N ASN A 201 -22.62 12.53 -27.83
CA ASN A 201 -21.20 12.27 -28.00
C ASN A 201 -20.93 10.76 -28.06
N ARG A 202 -20.52 10.30 -29.25
CA ARG A 202 -20.22 8.89 -29.52
C ARG A 202 -19.13 8.29 -28.62
N LYS A 203 -18.25 9.12 -28.04
CA LYS A 203 -17.21 8.65 -27.11
C LYS A 203 -17.80 8.11 -25.81
N VAL A 204 -18.96 8.59 -25.36
CA VAL A 204 -19.56 8.19 -24.07
C VAL A 204 -19.78 6.69 -24.01
N ALA A 205 -20.36 6.10 -25.07
CA ALA A 205 -20.56 4.65 -25.14
C ALA A 205 -19.24 3.87 -25.12
N ASN A 206 -18.23 4.36 -25.83
CA ASN A 206 -16.92 3.69 -25.90
C ASN A 206 -16.16 3.77 -24.57
N ILE A 207 -16.25 4.90 -23.86
CA ILE A 207 -15.65 5.10 -22.55
C ILE A 207 -16.37 4.23 -21.52
N ALA A 208 -17.71 4.26 -21.50
CA ALA A 208 -18.51 3.48 -20.57
C ALA A 208 -18.24 1.97 -20.69
N ASN A 209 -17.97 1.47 -21.91
CA ASN A 209 -17.60 0.07 -22.14
C ASN A 209 -16.21 -0.32 -21.60
N LYS A 210 -15.35 0.66 -21.30
CA LYS A 210 -14.04 0.48 -20.65
C LYS A 210 -14.10 0.73 -19.15
N ILE A 211 -15.29 0.93 -18.57
CA ILE A 211 -15.49 1.07 -17.13
C ILE A 211 -16.12 -0.22 -16.63
N GLU A 212 -15.40 -0.92 -15.75
CA GLU A 212 -15.83 -2.21 -15.21
C GLU A 212 -15.92 -2.14 -13.69
N TYR A 213 -16.86 -2.88 -13.11
CA TYR A 213 -16.87 -3.07 -11.67
C TYR A 213 -15.84 -4.13 -11.31
N GLY A 214 -14.89 -3.74 -10.48
CA GLY A 214 -13.88 -4.62 -9.94
C GLY A 214 -14.39 -5.44 -8.76
N ASP A 215 -13.48 -6.19 -8.16
CA ASP A 215 -13.75 -6.79 -6.86
C ASP A 215 -14.04 -5.67 -5.84
N PRO A 216 -15.12 -5.79 -5.04
CA PRO A 216 -15.40 -4.81 -4.01
C PRO A 216 -14.24 -4.78 -3.01
N MET A 217 -13.91 -3.58 -2.53
CA MET A 217 -13.01 -3.43 -1.39
C MET A 217 -13.59 -4.23 -0.22
N PRO A 218 -12.75 -4.88 0.59
CA PRO A 218 -13.22 -5.69 1.71
C PRO A 218 -14.19 -4.89 2.59
N SER A 219 -15.33 -5.50 2.90
CA SER A 219 -16.25 -5.00 3.92
C SER A 219 -15.72 -5.42 5.28
N ASN A 220 -15.74 -4.54 6.29
CA ASN A 220 -15.49 -4.87 7.70
C ASN A 220 -16.56 -5.82 8.32
N ASN A 221 -17.20 -6.68 7.51
CA ASN A 221 -18.19 -7.67 7.94
C ASN A 221 -17.58 -9.05 8.25
N GLU A 222 -16.25 -9.19 8.22
CA GLU A 222 -15.60 -10.07 9.19
C GLU A 222 -15.25 -9.20 10.40
N ASP A 223 -15.61 -9.66 11.60
CA ASP A 223 -15.39 -8.98 12.88
C ASP A 223 -14.02 -8.29 12.94
N THR A 224 -13.98 -7.02 12.60
CA THR A 224 -12.79 -6.15 12.70
C THR A 224 -13.01 -5.01 13.68
N SER A 225 -14.13 -5.03 14.41
CA SER A 225 -14.29 -4.18 15.59
C SER A 225 -13.37 -4.69 16.70
N ASN A 226 -12.13 -4.17 16.72
CA ASN A 226 -10.93 -4.53 17.49
C ASN A 226 -9.87 -5.35 16.75
N VAL A 227 -9.52 -4.99 15.51
CA VAL A 227 -8.14 -5.26 15.09
C VAL A 227 -7.25 -4.30 15.87
N ASP A 228 -6.60 -4.79 16.91
CA ASP A 228 -5.54 -4.04 17.56
C ASP A 228 -4.41 -3.86 16.54
N THR A 229 -4.27 -2.64 16.05
CA THR A 229 -3.27 -2.31 15.03
C THR A 229 -1.86 -2.22 15.60
N ASN A 230 -1.70 -2.47 16.91
CA ASN A 230 -0.42 -2.51 17.58
C ASN A 230 -0.07 -3.93 18.08
N SER A 231 -0.77 -4.96 17.60
CA SER A 231 -0.51 -6.35 17.98
C SER A 231 0.47 -7.04 17.01
N ASN A 232 1.17 -8.06 17.49
CA ASN A 232 2.09 -8.87 16.69
C ASN A 232 1.37 -9.55 15.52
N GLU A 233 0.12 -9.97 15.69
CA GLU A 233 -0.69 -10.56 14.61
C GLU A 233 -0.98 -9.55 13.50
N TYR A 234 -1.23 -8.28 13.86
CA TYR A 234 -1.41 -7.23 12.87
C TYR A 234 -0.09 -6.94 12.14
N TYR A 235 1.02 -6.88 12.85
CA TYR A 235 2.34 -6.69 12.24
C TYR A 235 2.72 -7.84 11.31
N ALA A 236 2.42 -9.09 11.68
CA ALA A 236 2.59 -10.26 10.81
C ALA A 236 1.78 -10.13 9.51
N LYS A 237 0.51 -9.70 9.60
CA LYS A 237 -0.31 -9.44 8.40
C LYS A 237 0.30 -8.35 7.52
N VAL A 238 0.77 -7.25 8.10
CA VAL A 238 1.45 -6.17 7.37
C VAL A 238 2.73 -6.68 6.71
N TRP A 239 3.55 -7.45 7.43
CA TRP A 239 4.80 -8.03 6.95
C TRP A 239 4.58 -8.96 5.77
N LEU A 240 3.68 -9.94 5.91
CA LEU A 240 3.30 -10.85 4.83
C LEU A 240 2.68 -10.11 3.64
N THR A 241 1.96 -9.00 3.88
CA THR A 241 1.42 -8.15 2.82
C THR A 241 2.53 -7.50 2.00
N ALA A 242 3.49 -6.89 2.68
CA ALA A 242 4.57 -6.11 2.07
C ALA A 242 5.69 -6.97 1.47
N LEU A 243 5.96 -8.14 2.06
CA LEU A 243 7.05 -9.04 1.68
C LEU A 243 6.50 -10.43 1.34
N PRO A 244 5.91 -10.63 0.14
CA PRO A 244 5.26 -11.88 -0.24
C PRO A 244 6.18 -13.11 -0.25
N SER A 245 7.50 -12.92 -0.28
CA SER A 245 8.48 -14.01 -0.18
C SER A 245 8.37 -14.80 1.14
N TYR A 246 7.82 -14.19 2.19
CA TYR A 246 7.58 -14.84 3.47
C TYR A 246 6.29 -15.68 3.52
N ARG A 247 5.48 -15.70 2.45
CA ARG A 247 4.24 -16.50 2.41
C ARG A 247 4.50 -17.95 2.02
N ASP A 248 5.52 -18.17 1.21
CA ASP A 248 5.93 -19.50 0.72
C ASP A 248 7.18 -20.01 1.45
N SER A 249 7.69 -19.25 2.43
CA SER A 249 8.89 -19.55 3.20
C SER A 249 8.59 -20.59 4.28
N GLY A 250 8.20 -21.79 3.87
CA GLY A 250 8.18 -22.92 4.80
C GLY A 250 9.56 -23.08 5.46
N ASP A 251 9.57 -23.44 6.74
CA ASP A 251 10.74 -23.87 7.55
C ASP A 251 12.03 -23.04 7.31
N SER A 252 11.87 -21.74 7.08
CA SER A 252 13.00 -20.86 6.77
C SER A 252 13.70 -20.47 8.06
N GLU A 253 14.94 -20.95 8.24
CA GLU A 253 15.80 -20.78 9.43
C GLU A 253 16.23 -19.32 9.73
N MET A 254 15.51 -18.30 9.26
CA MET A 254 15.78 -16.93 9.69
C MET A 254 14.98 -16.62 10.95
N ASP A 255 15.62 -16.72 12.10
CA ASP A 255 15.14 -16.10 13.33
C ASP A 255 15.37 -14.59 13.18
N ALA A 256 14.29 -13.82 13.06
CA ALA A 256 14.39 -12.39 12.83
C ALA A 256 13.56 -11.61 13.84
N GLU A 257 14.20 -10.91 14.77
CA GLU A 257 13.50 -10.06 15.73
C GLU A 257 12.81 -8.89 15.03
N LEU A 258 11.51 -8.71 15.27
CA LEU A 258 10.76 -7.60 14.70
C LEU A 258 10.73 -6.40 15.64
N GLU A 259 11.23 -5.28 15.15
CA GLU A 259 11.08 -3.99 15.79
C GLU A 259 9.93 -3.21 15.17
N HIS A 260 8.99 -2.76 16.01
CA HIS A 260 7.94 -1.81 15.64
C HIS A 260 8.27 -0.41 16.15
N GLN A 261 8.07 0.60 15.29
CA GLN A 261 8.28 2.00 15.64
C GLN A 261 7.18 2.87 15.04
N ASN A 262 6.63 3.79 15.83
CA ASN A 262 5.89 4.93 15.29
C ASN A 262 6.91 6.00 14.88
N ILE A 263 6.93 6.35 13.59
CA ILE A 263 7.91 7.28 13.01
C ILE A 263 7.22 8.53 12.46
N GLU A 264 5.97 8.79 12.83
CA GLU A 264 5.25 10.02 12.49
C GLU A 264 6.07 11.26 12.85
N GLY A 265 6.25 12.17 11.89
CA GLY A 265 6.96 13.43 12.10
C GLY A 265 8.48 13.33 12.11
N ASP A 266 9.05 12.13 12.09
CA ASP A 266 10.48 11.91 11.92
C ASP A 266 10.91 12.26 10.50
N LEU A 267 12.20 12.61 10.34
CA LEU A 267 12.80 12.88 9.05
C LEU A 267 12.96 11.58 8.27
N LEU A 268 12.58 11.57 6.98
CA LEU A 268 12.79 10.41 6.12
C LEU A 268 14.28 10.09 5.98
N ASN A 269 15.09 11.12 5.71
CA ASN A 269 16.55 11.01 5.64
C ASN A 269 17.21 11.83 6.76
N PRO A 270 17.54 11.22 7.91
CA PRO A 270 18.13 11.94 9.04
C PRO A 270 19.57 12.44 8.76
N TYR A 271 20.21 12.03 7.66
CA TYR A 271 21.56 12.44 7.32
C TYR A 271 21.63 13.71 6.46
N ASN A 272 20.48 14.17 5.92
CA ASN A 272 20.35 15.45 5.24
C ASN A 272 19.07 16.14 5.73
N GLU A 273 19.11 16.57 6.99
CA GLU A 273 17.92 17.04 7.75
C GLU A 273 17.23 18.26 7.13
N GLU A 274 17.98 19.14 6.48
CA GLU A 274 17.44 20.36 5.86
C GLU A 274 16.74 20.07 4.52
N ASN A 275 17.07 18.95 3.87
CA ASN A 275 16.63 18.59 2.52
C ASN A 275 16.00 17.19 2.50
N THR A 276 15.03 16.99 3.38
CA THR A 276 14.20 15.80 3.42
C THR A 276 12.81 16.12 3.95
N VAL A 277 11.82 15.30 3.59
CA VAL A 277 10.47 15.39 4.16
C VAL A 277 10.36 14.66 5.50
N LYS A 278 9.32 15.01 6.24
CA LYS A 278 8.90 14.27 7.42
C LYS A 278 7.84 13.23 7.09
N TYR A 279 7.83 12.13 7.82
CA TYR A 279 6.79 11.13 7.70
C TYR A 279 5.41 11.71 8.09
N PRO A 280 4.37 11.46 7.27
CA PRO A 280 3.01 11.87 7.59
C PRO A 280 2.46 11.23 8.88
N LYS A 281 1.32 11.76 9.31
CA LYS A 281 0.59 11.24 10.46
C LYS A 281 0.18 9.77 10.31
N GLY A 282 0.45 8.98 11.35
CA GLY A 282 0.11 7.57 11.45
C GLY A 282 1.00 6.62 10.65
N VAL A 283 2.19 7.08 10.21
CA VAL A 283 3.18 6.21 9.57
C VAL A 283 3.98 5.46 10.62
N GLN A 284 4.15 4.15 10.40
CA GLN A 284 4.84 3.21 11.27
C GLN A 284 5.91 2.47 10.48
N ARG A 285 6.86 1.88 11.19
CA ARG A 285 7.93 1.04 10.64
C ARG A 285 7.96 -0.30 11.35
N LEU A 286 8.05 -1.37 10.56
CA LEU A 286 8.45 -2.70 10.98
C LEU A 286 9.85 -2.96 10.44
N ALA A 287 10.75 -3.46 11.26
CA ALA A 287 12.12 -3.77 10.85
C ALA A 287 12.58 -5.08 11.46
N GLY A 288 13.07 -5.99 10.62
CA GLY A 288 13.61 -7.26 11.08
C GLY A 288 15.10 -7.15 11.39
N THR A 289 15.54 -7.82 12.45
CA THR A 289 16.94 -7.98 12.84
C THR A 289 17.32 -9.45 12.73
N PRO A 290 18.36 -9.84 11.96
CA PRO A 290 19.31 -8.98 11.26
C PRO A 290 18.67 -8.22 10.11
N THR A 291 19.24 -7.07 9.71
CA THR A 291 18.64 -6.17 8.69
C THR A 291 18.36 -6.84 7.33
N ALA A 292 18.97 -8.00 7.06
CA ALA A 292 18.67 -8.85 5.92
C ALA A 292 17.22 -9.38 5.90
N ALA A 293 16.57 -9.46 7.07
CA ALA A 293 15.15 -9.82 7.20
C ALA A 293 14.24 -8.79 6.51
N GLY A 294 14.67 -7.52 6.48
CA GLY A 294 14.04 -6.45 5.71
C GLY A 294 13.38 -5.39 6.59
N GLN A 295 12.62 -4.50 5.94
CA GLN A 295 11.82 -3.49 6.61
C GLN A 295 10.54 -3.20 5.83
N VAL A 296 9.55 -2.67 6.53
CA VAL A 296 8.28 -2.21 5.97
C VAL A 296 7.93 -0.87 6.62
N VAL A 297 7.88 0.19 5.81
CA VAL A 297 7.35 1.49 6.25
C VAL A 297 5.94 1.61 5.72
N TYR A 298 4.95 1.79 6.60
CA TYR A 298 3.55 1.71 6.20
C TYR A 298 2.64 2.62 7.03
N LYS A 299 1.43 2.86 6.51
CA LYS A 299 0.33 3.51 7.23
C LYS A 299 -0.92 2.66 7.10
N ASN A 300 -1.61 2.43 8.22
CA ASN A 300 -2.95 1.84 8.21
C ASN A 300 -3.98 2.87 7.73
N ASN A 301 -4.79 2.51 6.73
CA ASN A 301 -5.82 3.39 6.17
C ASN A 301 -7.18 3.27 6.88
N GLY A 302 -7.37 2.28 7.76
CA GLY A 302 -8.60 2.07 8.53
C GLY A 302 -9.74 1.37 7.77
N ASP A 303 -9.49 0.93 6.54
CA ASP A 303 -10.45 0.29 5.63
C ASP A 303 -10.02 -1.12 5.20
N GLY A 304 -9.11 -1.73 5.96
CA GLY A 304 -8.51 -3.03 5.63
C GLY A 304 -7.38 -2.96 4.59
N THR A 305 -6.99 -1.76 4.16
CA THR A 305 -5.80 -1.54 3.33
C THR A 305 -4.68 -0.85 4.12
N ILE A 306 -3.46 -0.97 3.59
CA ILE A 306 -2.29 -0.25 4.06
C ILE A 306 -1.62 0.50 2.90
N SER A 307 -1.04 1.65 3.22
CA SER A 307 -0.17 2.42 2.33
C SER A 307 1.28 2.05 2.63
N ILE A 308 1.99 1.42 1.70
CA ILE A 308 3.41 1.02 1.87
C ILE A 308 4.30 2.06 1.19
N TYR A 309 5.30 2.56 1.91
CA TYR A 309 6.28 3.53 1.42
C TYR A 309 7.58 2.82 1.03
N ASP A 310 8.08 3.07 -0.18
CA ASP A 310 9.32 2.48 -0.72
C ASP A 310 10.56 3.20 -0.17
N VAL A 311 10.71 3.16 1.16
CA VAL A 311 11.83 3.79 1.86
C VAL A 311 13.06 2.89 1.77
N PRO A 312 14.23 3.41 1.32
CA PRO A 312 15.48 2.67 1.36
C PRO A 312 15.79 2.18 2.78
N SER A 313 16.23 0.92 2.93
CA SER A 313 16.73 0.43 4.23
C SER A 313 17.97 1.17 4.69
N HIS A 314 18.74 1.68 3.72
CA HIS A 314 19.91 2.50 3.94
C HIS A 314 20.09 3.51 2.79
N PHE A 315 20.63 4.69 3.11
CA PHE A 315 20.95 5.73 2.15
C PHE A 315 22.37 5.56 1.57
N HIS A 316 22.65 4.41 0.94
CA HIS A 316 23.98 4.08 0.42
C HIS A 316 24.40 4.86 -0.83
N ASP A 317 23.46 5.46 -1.54
CA ASP A 317 23.76 6.32 -2.69
C ASP A 317 24.15 7.70 -2.17
N GLU A 318 25.40 8.11 -2.44
CA GLU A 318 25.98 9.38 -1.97
C GLU A 318 25.12 10.60 -2.32
N ARG A 319 24.27 10.52 -3.36
CA ARG A 319 23.33 11.59 -3.71
C ARG A 319 22.32 11.89 -2.61
N TRP A 320 21.97 10.93 -1.75
CA TRP A 320 21.13 11.20 -0.59
C TRP A 320 21.82 12.07 0.46
N LEU A 321 23.16 12.08 0.47
CA LEU A 321 23.97 12.80 1.46
C LEU A 321 24.52 14.13 0.92
N GLU A 322 24.89 14.16 -0.36
CA GLU A 322 25.64 15.26 -0.96
C GLU A 322 24.84 16.11 -1.95
N ASP A 323 23.69 15.62 -2.42
CA ASP A 323 22.82 16.32 -3.38
C ASP A 323 21.47 16.64 -2.72
N ASP A 324 21.37 17.86 -2.21
CA ASP A 324 20.20 18.39 -1.50
C ASP A 324 18.92 18.30 -2.34
N ASP A 325 19.00 18.69 -3.62
CA ASP A 325 17.87 18.63 -4.54
C ASP A 325 17.41 17.18 -4.76
N TYR A 326 18.36 16.25 -4.83
CA TYR A 326 18.05 14.82 -4.96
C TYR A 326 17.41 14.25 -3.70
N SER A 327 17.99 14.49 -2.52
CA SER A 327 17.46 14.01 -1.24
C SER A 327 16.03 14.53 -1.00
N GLN A 328 15.82 15.84 -1.21
CA GLN A 328 14.51 16.46 -1.05
C GLN A 328 13.50 15.82 -2.00
N ARG A 329 13.78 15.83 -3.31
CA ARG A 329 12.84 15.31 -4.32
C ARG A 329 12.54 13.83 -4.15
N LYS A 330 13.54 12.99 -3.84
CA LYS A 330 13.33 11.56 -3.66
C LYS A 330 12.58 11.24 -2.38
N SER A 331 12.83 11.97 -1.30
CA SER A 331 12.05 11.82 -0.07
C SER A 331 10.57 12.22 -0.27
N GLU A 332 10.32 13.32 -0.98
CA GLU A 332 8.97 13.72 -1.40
C GLU A 332 8.31 12.64 -2.28
N ASP A 333 9.03 12.11 -3.26
CA ASP A 333 8.54 11.06 -4.16
C ASP A 333 8.09 9.82 -3.39
N ILE A 334 8.87 9.36 -2.39
CA ILE A 334 8.53 8.21 -1.55
C ILE A 334 7.26 8.46 -0.75
N ILE A 335 7.17 9.58 -0.03
CA ILE A 335 6.01 9.89 0.81
C ILE A 335 4.74 10.12 -0.01
N ASN A 336 4.89 10.68 -1.22
CA ASN A 336 3.76 11.01 -2.09
C ASN A 336 3.31 9.84 -2.96
N ASN A 337 4.13 8.79 -3.14
CA ASN A 337 3.79 7.63 -3.98
C ASN A 337 3.74 6.31 -3.20
N PRO A 338 2.95 6.20 -2.12
CA PRO A 338 2.81 4.92 -1.45
C PRO A 338 2.09 3.90 -2.35
N LYS A 339 2.48 2.64 -2.22
CA LYS A 339 1.76 1.52 -2.80
C LYS A 339 0.61 1.15 -1.86
N VAL A 340 -0.62 1.47 -2.26
CA VAL A 340 -1.83 1.09 -1.50
C VAL A 340 -2.16 -0.35 -1.82
N VAL A 341 -2.20 -1.20 -0.79
CA VAL A 341 -2.46 -2.63 -0.93
C VAL A 341 -3.44 -3.11 0.13
N LYS A 342 -4.30 -4.05 -0.25
CA LYS A 342 -5.15 -4.77 0.70
C LYS A 342 -4.27 -5.64 1.60
N LEU A 343 -4.60 -5.71 2.89
CA LEU A 343 -3.94 -6.66 3.80
C LEU A 343 -4.13 -8.09 3.27
N TYR A 344 -3.03 -8.82 3.24
CA TYR A 344 -3.01 -10.23 2.89
C TYR A 344 -3.89 -11.00 3.88
N ASN A 345 -4.79 -11.82 3.34
CA ASN A 345 -5.69 -12.65 4.14
C ASN A 345 -4.95 -13.92 4.58
N ALA A 346 -3.95 -13.74 5.46
CA ALA A 346 -3.20 -14.81 6.05
C ALA A 346 -4.11 -15.70 6.93
N SER A 347 -3.93 -17.01 6.83
CA SER A 347 -4.48 -17.97 7.77
C SER A 347 -3.87 -17.79 9.17
N ASN A 348 -4.54 -18.31 10.20
CA ASN A 348 -4.01 -18.27 11.56
C ASN A 348 -2.63 -18.93 11.65
N ASP A 349 -2.42 -20.04 10.96
CA ASP A 349 -1.13 -20.76 10.94
C ASP A 349 -0.02 -19.89 10.31
N GLU A 350 -0.30 -19.16 9.22
CA GLU A 350 0.67 -18.22 8.62
C GLU A 350 1.01 -17.06 9.57
N ILE A 351 0.01 -16.58 10.31
CA ILE A 351 0.20 -15.50 11.29
C ILE A 351 1.05 -16.01 12.45
N GLU A 352 0.70 -17.14 13.04
CA GLU A 352 1.40 -17.75 14.18
C GLU A 352 2.86 -18.04 13.83
N GLN A 353 3.14 -18.66 12.68
CA GLN A 353 4.51 -18.90 12.21
C GLN A 353 5.30 -17.61 12.01
N THR A 354 4.66 -16.57 11.48
CA THR A 354 5.31 -15.27 11.28
C THR A 354 5.59 -14.58 12.61
N VAL A 355 4.70 -14.71 13.59
CA VAL A 355 4.91 -14.20 14.96
C VAL A 355 6.02 -14.98 15.66
N GLU A 356 6.03 -16.31 15.58
CA GLU A 356 7.10 -17.16 16.14
C GLU A 356 8.47 -16.82 15.54
N MET A 357 8.52 -16.55 14.23
CA MET A 357 9.72 -16.06 13.55
C MET A 357 10.23 -14.74 14.16
N PHE A 358 9.31 -13.85 14.56
CA PHE A 358 9.63 -12.57 15.19
C PHE A 358 10.15 -12.69 16.61
N ASP A 359 9.69 -13.71 17.34
CA ASP A 359 10.09 -13.95 18.73
C ASP A 359 11.32 -14.89 18.84
N GLY A 360 11.85 -15.36 17.70
CA GLY A 360 13.02 -16.25 17.64
C GLY A 360 12.76 -17.66 18.19
N SER A 361 11.50 -18.03 18.41
CA SER A 361 11.13 -19.30 19.02
C SER A 361 10.80 -20.34 17.95
N ASN A 362 11.83 -20.86 17.28
CA ASN A 362 11.66 -22.02 16.42
C ASN A 362 11.48 -23.28 17.29
N SER A 363 10.23 -23.71 17.44
CA SER A 363 9.81 -24.86 18.23
C SER A 363 10.24 -26.19 17.58
N ASN A 364 11.51 -26.59 17.70
CA ASN A 364 11.91 -27.99 17.52
C ASN A 364 13.13 -28.37 18.38
N ASP A 365 12.86 -29.36 19.24
CA ASP A 365 13.75 -30.26 20.00
C ASP A 365 14.23 -29.85 21.40
N ASP A 366 13.99 -30.79 22.31
CA ASP A 366 14.32 -30.83 23.73
C ASP A 366 15.75 -30.33 24.06
N SER A 367 15.87 -29.36 24.98
CA SER A 367 16.80 -29.37 26.14
C SER A 367 17.04 -27.95 26.68
N ASP A 368 16.63 -27.73 27.93
CA ASP A 368 17.17 -26.80 28.94
C ASP A 368 18.23 -25.77 28.50
N SER A 369 17.86 -24.49 28.46
CA SER A 369 18.40 -23.40 29.28
C SER A 369 17.93 -22.06 28.71
N GLU A 370 17.05 -21.40 29.46
CA GLU A 370 16.60 -20.02 29.28
C GLU A 370 17.80 -19.06 29.31
N ASP A 371 17.86 -18.12 28.36
CA ASP A 371 18.10 -16.69 28.62
C ASP A 371 17.90 -15.91 27.31
N SER A 372 16.75 -15.23 27.16
CA SER A 372 16.47 -14.31 26.06
C SER A 372 16.08 -12.98 26.69
N SER A 373 17.02 -12.05 26.65
CA SER A 373 16.96 -10.72 27.28
C SER A 373 15.90 -9.85 26.61
N GLU A 374 14.67 -9.93 27.11
CA GLU A 374 13.57 -9.04 26.76
C GLU A 374 13.93 -7.60 27.16
N LYS A 375 13.90 -6.65 26.20
CA LYS A 375 14.24 -5.23 26.44
C LYS A 375 13.39 -4.63 27.56
N VAL A 376 14.01 -3.85 28.45
CA VAL A 376 13.32 -3.23 29.59
C VAL A 376 12.51 -2.00 29.17
N THR A 377 11.20 -2.04 29.43
CA THR A 377 10.21 -0.99 29.18
C THR A 377 9.49 -0.61 30.47
N ARG A 378 8.81 0.55 30.50
CA ARG A 378 8.05 0.96 31.70
C ARG A 378 7.02 -0.09 32.11
N GLU A 379 6.47 -0.77 31.10
CA GLU A 379 5.40 -1.73 31.19
C GLU A 379 5.86 -3.08 31.76
N ASN A 380 7.10 -3.53 31.46
CA ASN A 380 7.62 -4.83 31.92
C ASN A 380 8.58 -4.74 33.12
N VAL A 381 8.90 -3.54 33.60
CA VAL A 381 9.82 -3.34 34.75
C VAL A 381 9.32 -4.02 36.03
N ILE A 382 8.01 -4.02 36.27
CA ILE A 382 7.45 -4.70 37.43
C ILE A 382 7.55 -6.22 37.26
N ASP A 383 7.23 -6.72 36.07
CA ASP A 383 7.26 -8.15 35.77
C ASP A 383 8.68 -8.73 35.93
N LYS A 384 9.71 -7.98 35.52
CA LYS A 384 11.12 -8.36 35.71
C LYS A 384 11.52 -8.43 37.19
N VAL A 385 11.04 -7.50 38.01
CA VAL A 385 11.30 -7.55 39.47
C VAL A 385 10.53 -8.69 40.13
N GLU A 386 9.28 -8.94 39.75
CA GLU A 386 8.50 -10.06 40.29
C GLU A 386 9.08 -11.43 39.89
N SER A 387 9.70 -11.52 38.71
CA SER A 387 10.51 -12.66 38.28
C SER A 387 11.71 -12.87 39.21
N TYR A 388 12.53 -11.84 39.42
CA TYR A 388 13.70 -11.87 40.30
C TYR A 388 13.34 -12.24 41.75
N GLU A 389 12.26 -11.67 42.29
CA GLU A 389 11.76 -11.97 43.64
C GLU A 389 11.11 -13.37 43.74
N GLY A 390 10.79 -14.00 42.60
CA GLY A 390 10.06 -15.25 42.51
C GLY A 390 8.63 -15.17 43.05
N SER A 391 8.09 -13.96 43.19
CA SER A 391 6.73 -13.70 43.71
C SER A 391 6.26 -12.29 43.37
N THR A 392 4.94 -12.06 43.44
CA THR A 392 4.37 -10.72 43.27
C THR A 392 4.81 -9.78 44.38
N LEU A 393 4.96 -8.49 44.07
CA LEU A 393 5.42 -7.49 45.02
C LEU A 393 4.56 -7.45 46.30
N ASP A 394 5.23 -7.43 47.47
CA ASP A 394 4.55 -7.37 48.77
C ASP A 394 3.94 -5.98 49.03
N THR A 395 2.74 -5.80 48.50
CA THR A 395 1.95 -4.56 48.66
C THR A 395 1.22 -4.47 50.01
N ASP A 396 1.22 -5.54 50.81
CA ASP A 396 0.69 -5.51 52.18
C ASP A 396 1.67 -4.82 53.13
N THR A 397 2.97 -5.05 52.94
CA THR A 397 4.05 -4.46 53.75
C THR A 397 4.55 -3.12 53.20
N TYR A 398 4.68 -2.99 51.88
CA TYR A 398 5.32 -1.83 51.25
C TYR A 398 4.41 -1.03 50.32
N THR A 399 4.86 0.16 49.95
CA THR A 399 4.28 0.99 48.90
C THR A 399 5.33 1.25 47.84
N TYR A 400 5.07 0.80 46.63
CA TYR A 400 5.98 0.93 45.49
C TYR A 400 5.68 2.21 44.71
N LYS A 401 6.72 2.97 44.35
CA LYS A 401 6.59 4.12 43.45
C LYS A 401 6.51 3.66 42.00
N GLU A 402 6.05 4.56 41.14
CA GLU A 402 6.02 4.28 39.71
C GLU A 402 7.44 4.11 39.14
N PRO A 403 7.63 3.21 38.16
CA PRO A 403 8.90 3.10 37.43
C PRO A 403 9.32 4.41 36.77
N GLU A 404 10.57 4.79 36.96
CA GLU A 404 11.17 5.98 36.35
C GLU A 404 12.48 5.60 35.66
N LYS A 405 12.86 6.45 34.69
CA LYS A 405 14.10 6.28 33.94
C LYS A 405 15.18 7.14 34.58
N THR A 406 16.28 6.52 34.97
CA THR A 406 17.47 7.19 35.51
C THR A 406 18.13 8.07 34.44
N ASP A 407 19.02 8.98 34.86
CA ASP A 407 19.80 9.82 33.96
C ASP A 407 20.66 9.01 32.98
N ASP A 408 21.04 7.78 33.36
CA ASP A 408 21.81 6.83 32.55
C ASP A 408 20.93 5.95 31.63
N GLY A 409 19.62 6.22 31.58
CA GLY A 409 18.69 5.51 30.70
C GLY A 409 18.18 4.16 31.22
N LYS A 410 18.57 3.74 32.42
CA LYS A 410 18.07 2.52 33.06
C LYS A 410 16.73 2.73 33.73
N TRP A 411 15.89 1.71 33.78
CA TRP A 411 14.62 1.75 34.50
C TRP A 411 14.78 1.31 35.95
N GLY A 412 13.97 1.89 36.84
CA GLY A 412 13.93 1.48 38.24
C GLY A 412 12.79 2.12 39.01
N PHE A 413 12.56 1.66 40.24
CA PHE A 413 11.60 2.25 41.18
C PHE A 413 12.06 2.04 42.62
N SER A 414 11.64 2.93 43.51
CA SER A 414 11.84 2.81 44.96
C SER A 414 10.58 2.34 45.65
N PHE A 415 10.71 1.71 46.81
CA PHE A 415 9.59 1.35 47.68
C PHE A 415 9.80 1.86 49.11
N GLU A 416 8.68 2.17 49.75
CA GLU A 416 8.61 2.76 51.08
C GLU A 416 7.82 1.85 52.03
N ASP A 417 8.10 1.91 53.32
CA ASP A 417 7.25 1.32 54.34
C ASP A 417 5.88 2.05 54.44
N LYS A 418 4.92 1.49 55.19
CA LYS A 418 3.61 2.13 55.38
C LYS A 418 3.65 3.46 56.15
N GLU A 419 4.80 3.82 56.72
CA GLU A 419 5.03 5.10 57.39
C GLU A 419 5.64 6.15 56.43
N GLY A 420 6.01 5.75 55.21
CA GLY A 420 6.59 6.60 54.16
C GLY A 420 8.12 6.72 54.23
N ASN A 421 8.80 5.85 54.96
CA ASN A 421 10.26 5.79 54.97
C ASN A 421 10.76 4.93 53.81
N LEU A 422 11.84 5.35 53.15
CA LEU A 422 12.49 4.58 52.09
C LEU A 422 12.94 3.23 52.65
N ALA A 423 12.49 2.14 52.02
CA ALA A 423 12.83 0.78 52.41
C ALA A 423 13.80 0.11 51.41
N GLY A 424 13.80 0.55 50.15
CA GLY A 424 14.75 0.09 49.15
C GLY A 424 14.41 0.56 47.73
N SER A 425 15.16 0.05 46.75
CA SER A 425 14.92 0.32 45.33
C SER A 425 15.44 -0.77 44.41
N TYR A 426 14.90 -0.80 43.19
CA TYR A 426 15.33 -1.68 42.11
C TYR A 426 15.84 -0.87 40.93
N ILE A 427 16.91 -1.34 40.29
CA ILE A 427 17.40 -0.85 38.99
C ILE A 427 17.55 -2.05 38.07
N ILE A 428 17.04 -1.92 36.85
CA ILE A 428 17.08 -2.94 35.82
C ILE A 428 17.92 -2.40 34.67
N ASP A 429 18.95 -3.14 34.26
CA ASP A 429 19.80 -2.75 33.13
C ASP A 429 19.21 -3.13 31.77
N ASP A 430 19.88 -2.76 30.68
CA ASP A 430 19.35 -2.96 29.33
C ASP A 430 19.19 -4.44 28.96
N ASP A 431 19.91 -5.33 29.65
CA ASP A 431 19.87 -6.78 29.46
C ASP A 431 18.77 -7.44 30.32
N GLY A 432 18.13 -6.68 31.22
CA GLY A 432 17.06 -7.14 32.08
C GLY A 432 17.51 -7.65 33.45
N GLU A 433 18.79 -7.53 33.81
CA GLU A 433 19.30 -7.92 35.13
C GLU A 433 18.77 -6.93 36.17
N VAL A 434 18.01 -7.44 37.14
CA VAL A 434 17.48 -6.69 38.27
C VAL A 434 18.57 -6.57 39.34
N THR A 435 18.81 -5.36 39.84
CA THR A 435 19.64 -5.10 41.02
C THR A 435 18.81 -4.44 42.11
N GLU A 436 18.81 -5.05 43.29
CA GLU A 436 18.12 -4.57 44.49
C GLU A 436 19.07 -3.80 45.41
N TYR A 437 18.56 -2.72 46.01
CA TYR A 437 19.26 -1.86 46.95
C TYR A 437 18.43 -1.65 48.23
N ASP A 438 19.10 -1.57 49.38
CA ASP A 438 18.48 -1.30 50.68
C ASP A 438 18.19 0.20 50.93
N GLU A 439 17.71 0.52 52.13
CA GLU A 439 17.37 1.89 52.56
C GLU A 439 18.55 2.88 52.54
N ASP A 440 19.78 2.37 52.66
CA ASP A 440 21.01 3.18 52.63
C ASP A 440 21.59 3.30 51.20
N GLY A 441 21.01 2.55 50.24
CA GLY A 441 21.46 2.49 48.85
C GLY A 441 22.60 1.49 48.62
N ASP A 442 22.84 0.58 49.57
CA ASP A 442 23.80 -0.50 49.41
C ASP A 442 23.16 -1.66 48.63
N LYS A 443 23.94 -2.27 47.72
CA LYS A 443 23.46 -3.38 46.87
C LYS A 443 23.19 -4.61 47.74
N VAL A 444 21.96 -5.12 47.66
CA VAL A 444 21.49 -6.32 48.36
C VAL A 444 21.70 -7.57 47.49
N GLY A 445 21.35 -7.50 46.20
CA GLY A 445 21.41 -8.64 45.28
C GLY A 445 21.29 -8.22 43.81
N SER A 446 21.59 -9.14 42.89
CA SER A 446 21.18 -9.01 41.48
C SER A 446 20.94 -10.36 40.81
N GLY A 447 20.08 -10.37 39.80
CA GLY A 447 19.66 -11.57 39.06
C GLY A 447 18.52 -11.29 38.08
N TYR A 448 17.91 -12.35 37.57
CA TYR A 448 16.76 -12.32 36.65
C TYR A 448 15.52 -12.92 37.29
#